data_AF-A0AAD7BBI5-F1
#
_entry.id   AF-A0AAD7BBI5-F1
#
_cell.length_a   1.000
_cell.length_b   1.000
_cell.length_c   1.000
_cell.angle_alpha   90.00
_cell.angle_beta   90.00
_cell.angle_gamma   90.00
#
_symmetry.space_group_name_H-M   'P 1'
#
loop_
_entity.id
_entity.type
_entity.pdbx_description
1 polymer ?
#
loop_
_entity_poly.entity_id
_entity_poly.type
_entity_poly.pdbx_seq_one_letter_code
_entity_poly.pdbx_strand_id
1 'polypeptide(L)'
;MQFNIALIASAVLMAASPVLGADFTWFSGANCAGGVVASSPGVTPGECVFLTNGGSAKSISYSGVPNQANFFESGGLHDRCTNGPTIVTGGGSGCATAPDGFNLESFNFS
;
A
#
# COMPACT_ATOMS: atom_id res chain seq x y z
N MET A 1 -50.66 37.94 -0.10
CA MET A 1 -49.47 38.29 0.69
C MET A 1 -48.48 37.15 0.54
N GLN A 2 -47.55 37.28 -0.40
CA GLN A 2 -46.57 36.26 -0.76
C GLN A 2 -45.27 36.59 -0.02
N PHE A 3 -44.74 35.64 0.76
CA PHE A 3 -43.37 35.74 1.30
C PHE A 3 -42.61 34.48 0.87
N ASN A 4 -41.84 34.64 -0.21
CA ASN A 4 -40.87 33.65 -0.66
C ASN A 4 -39.63 33.77 0.21
N ILE A 5 -39.37 32.78 1.08
CA ILE A 5 -38.11 32.67 1.81
C ILE A 5 -37.18 31.76 1.01
N ALA A 6 -36.19 32.36 0.35
CA ALA A 6 -35.09 31.64 -0.28
C ALA A 6 -34.05 31.28 0.79
N LEU A 7 -33.98 29.99 1.13
CA LEU A 7 -33.01 29.44 2.09
C LEU A 7 -31.75 29.04 1.30
N ILE A 8 -30.71 29.88 1.35
CA ILE A 8 -29.41 29.58 0.73
C ILE A 8 -28.64 28.68 1.70
N ALA A 9 -28.67 27.37 1.45
CA ALA A 9 -27.84 26.42 2.17
C ALA A 9 -26.41 26.46 1.61
N SER A 10 -25.51 27.11 2.35
CA SER A 10 -24.07 27.05 2.07
C SER A 10 -23.54 25.66 2.42
N ALA A 11 -23.29 24.82 1.41
CA ALA A 11 -22.59 23.56 1.59
C ALA A 11 -21.10 23.84 1.81
N VAL A 12 -20.63 23.68 3.06
CA VAL A 12 -19.20 23.66 3.37
C VAL A 12 -18.64 22.32 2.88
N LEU A 13 -18.01 22.33 1.70
CA LEU A 13 -17.14 21.22 1.29
C LEU A 13 -15.87 21.27 2.13
N MET A 14 -15.82 20.41 3.15
CA MET A 14 -14.57 20.08 3.85
C MET A 14 -13.68 19.35 2.84
N ALA A 15 -12.79 20.07 2.18
CA ALA A 15 -11.73 19.47 1.39
C ALA A 15 -10.75 18.79 2.35
N ALA A 16 -11.00 17.51 2.66
CA ALA A 16 -9.96 16.67 3.21
C ALA A 16 -8.84 16.63 2.17
N SER A 17 -7.67 17.17 2.50
CA SER A 17 -6.48 16.99 1.68
C SER A 17 -6.32 15.49 1.46
N PRO A 18 -6.25 14.96 0.22
CA PRO A 18 -5.94 13.57 0.05
C PRO A 18 -4.54 13.38 0.63
N VAL A 19 -4.43 12.68 1.75
CA VAL A 19 -3.16 12.02 2.08
C VAL A 19 -2.90 11.18 0.83
N LEU A 20 -1.78 11.40 0.13
CA LEU A 20 -1.39 10.62 -1.04
C LEU A 20 -1.00 9.24 -0.54
N GLY A 21 -2.01 8.47 -0.15
CA GLY A 21 -1.87 7.10 0.27
C GLY A 21 -1.69 6.23 -0.96
N ALA A 22 -0.82 5.23 -0.85
CA ALA A 22 -0.68 4.20 -1.88
C ALA A 22 -1.42 2.93 -1.43
N ASP A 23 -2.00 2.23 -2.39
CA ASP A 23 -2.71 0.99 -2.14
C ASP A 23 -1.79 -0.18 -2.45
N PHE A 24 -1.81 -1.19 -1.59
CA PHE A 24 -1.05 -2.42 -1.75
C PHE A 24 -1.95 -3.65 -1.60
N THR A 25 -1.74 -4.66 -2.42
CA THR A 25 -2.43 -5.96 -2.31
C THR A 25 -1.42 -7.09 -2.36
N TRP A 26 -1.55 -8.02 -1.44
CA TRP A 26 -0.63 -9.13 -1.23
C TRP A 26 -1.21 -10.39 -1.85
N PHE A 27 -0.40 -11.15 -2.59
CA PHE A 27 -0.82 -12.34 -3.33
C PHE A 27 -0.03 -13.58 -2.93
N SER A 28 -0.71 -14.73 -2.91
CA SER A 28 -0.06 -16.03 -2.68
C SER A 28 0.72 -16.53 -3.88
N GLY A 29 0.43 -16.04 -5.10
CA GLY A 29 1.16 -16.37 -6.32
C GLY A 29 2.17 -15.30 -6.73
N ALA A 30 3.06 -15.67 -7.65
CA ALA A 30 3.99 -14.74 -8.28
C ALA A 30 3.27 -13.82 -9.27
N ASN A 31 3.89 -12.69 -9.64
CA ASN A 31 3.39 -11.74 -10.64
C ASN A 31 1.99 -11.18 -10.34
N CYS A 32 1.65 -11.02 -9.06
CA CYS A 32 0.36 -10.53 -8.58
C CYS A 32 -0.81 -11.35 -9.09
N ALA A 33 -0.59 -12.67 -9.21
CA ALA A 33 -1.59 -13.65 -9.56
C ALA A 33 -1.97 -14.52 -8.35
N GLY A 34 -3.06 -15.28 -8.49
CA GLY A 34 -3.52 -16.19 -7.45
C GLY A 34 -4.41 -15.50 -6.41
N GLY A 35 -4.45 -16.07 -5.20
CA GLY A 35 -5.31 -15.60 -4.13
C GLY A 35 -4.76 -14.37 -3.42
N VAL A 36 -5.64 -13.43 -3.08
CA VAL A 36 -5.29 -12.29 -2.23
C VAL A 36 -5.16 -12.76 -0.78
N VAL A 37 -4.00 -12.50 -0.17
CA VAL A 37 -3.75 -12.85 1.24
C VAL A 37 -4.02 -11.69 2.19
N ALA A 38 -3.85 -10.45 1.72
CA ALA A 38 -4.14 -9.23 2.46
C ALA A 38 -4.25 -8.02 1.52
N SER A 39 -4.86 -6.95 2.03
CA SER A 39 -4.91 -5.64 1.36
C SER A 39 -4.53 -4.54 2.36
N SER A 40 -3.81 -3.54 1.89
CA SER A 40 -3.36 -2.39 2.66
C SER A 40 -3.69 -1.12 1.87
N PRO A 41 -4.94 -0.61 1.98
CA PRO A 41 -5.35 0.57 1.25
C PRO A 41 -4.88 1.87 1.94
N GLY A 42 -4.58 2.89 1.15
CA GLY A 42 -4.27 4.24 1.65
C GLY A 42 -3.09 4.32 2.63
N VAL A 43 -2.06 3.50 2.42
CA VAL A 43 -0.87 3.47 3.28
C VAL A 43 -0.15 4.80 3.21
N THR A 44 0.34 5.30 4.35
CA THR A 44 1.08 6.57 4.41
C THR A 44 2.55 6.36 4.03
N PRO A 45 3.19 7.28 3.29
CA PRO A 45 4.62 7.18 2.99
C PRO A 45 5.48 7.09 4.26
N GLY A 46 6.56 6.31 4.22
CA GLY A 46 7.52 6.14 5.31
C GLY A 46 7.11 5.12 6.38
N GLU A 47 5.87 4.62 6.37
CA GLU A 47 5.45 3.55 7.27
C GLU A 47 5.90 2.18 6.78
N CYS A 48 6.36 1.33 7.71
CA CYS A 48 6.62 -0.07 7.43
C CYS A 48 5.35 -0.89 7.65
N VAL A 49 4.83 -1.47 6.58
CA VAL A 49 3.68 -2.37 6.61
C VAL A 49 4.17 -3.81 6.53
N PHE A 50 3.65 -4.67 7.40
CA PHE A 50 4.04 -6.08 7.45
C PHE A 50 2.83 -6.95 7.78
N LEU A 51 2.88 -8.21 7.34
CA LEU A 51 1.87 -9.20 7.69
C LEU A 51 2.11 -9.71 9.12
N THR A 52 1.07 -9.65 9.96
CA THR A 52 1.14 -10.18 11.32
C THR A 52 0.97 -11.71 11.33
N ASN A 53 1.36 -12.37 12.42
CA ASN A 53 1.27 -13.82 12.63
C ASN A 53 2.13 -14.68 11.68
N GLY A 54 3.27 -14.15 11.20
CA GLY A 54 4.17 -14.88 10.29
C GLY A 54 3.57 -15.09 8.88
N GLY A 55 2.60 -14.24 8.50
CA GLY A 55 2.07 -14.23 7.15
C GLY A 55 3.13 -13.80 6.15
N SER A 56 3.11 -14.39 4.96
CA SER A 56 4.01 -14.01 3.87
C SER A 56 3.28 -14.11 2.53
N ALA A 57 3.70 -13.31 1.56
CA ALA A 57 3.12 -13.27 0.22
C ALA A 57 4.19 -13.51 -0.84
N LYS A 58 3.81 -14.13 -1.95
CA LYS A 58 4.74 -14.35 -3.06
C LYS A 58 4.92 -13.10 -3.92
N SER A 59 3.91 -12.24 -3.98
CA SER A 59 4.02 -10.94 -4.66
C SER A 59 3.10 -9.89 -4.05
N ILE A 60 3.39 -8.63 -4.31
CA ILE A 60 2.64 -7.47 -3.82
C ILE A 60 2.41 -6.51 -4.99
N SER A 61 1.14 -6.24 -5.30
CA SER A 61 0.79 -5.17 -6.22
C SER A 61 0.77 -3.86 -5.47
N TYR A 62 1.18 -2.78 -6.12
CA TYR A 62 1.13 -1.43 -5.57
C TYR A 62 0.55 -0.46 -6.60
N SER A 63 -0.14 0.56 -6.11
CA SER A 63 -0.64 1.66 -6.94
C SER A 63 -0.65 2.98 -6.19
N GLY A 64 -0.36 4.07 -6.90
CA GLY A 64 -0.33 5.41 -6.32
C GLY A 64 0.94 5.73 -5.53
N VAL A 65 2.01 4.96 -5.72
CA VAL A 65 3.30 5.22 -5.08
C VAL A 65 3.93 6.49 -5.69
N PRO A 66 4.29 7.52 -4.91
CA PRO A 66 4.78 8.77 -5.45
C PRO A 66 6.21 8.67 -6.01
N ASN A 67 7.16 8.06 -5.28
CA ASN A 67 8.58 8.05 -5.71
C ASN A 67 9.17 6.65 -5.81
N GLN A 68 9.01 5.83 -4.77
CA GLN A 68 9.65 4.52 -4.68
C GLN A 68 8.92 3.61 -3.70
N ALA A 69 8.84 2.32 -4.01
CA ALA A 69 8.44 1.28 -3.06
C ALA A 69 9.57 0.27 -2.85
N ASN A 70 9.66 -0.21 -1.61
CA ASN A 70 10.69 -1.10 -1.12
C ASN A 70 10.02 -2.34 -0.52
N PHE A 71 10.46 -3.52 -0.91
CA PHE A 71 9.90 -4.79 -0.47
C PHE A 71 10.97 -5.66 0.17
N PHE A 72 10.60 -6.36 1.23
CA PHE A 72 11.51 -7.07 2.11
C PHE A 72 11.06 -8.53 2.29
N GLU A 73 12.00 -9.45 2.18
CA GLU A 73 11.78 -10.89 2.32
C GLU A 73 11.92 -11.38 3.76
N SER A 74 11.29 -12.53 4.06
CA SER A 74 11.42 -13.24 5.33
C SER A 74 12.83 -13.75 5.60
N GLY A 75 13.35 -13.53 6.81
CA GLY A 75 14.67 -14.05 7.21
C GLY A 75 15.33 -13.43 8.44
N GLY A 76 14.65 -13.32 9.59
CA GLY A 76 15.25 -12.77 10.82
C GLY A 76 14.66 -11.40 11.18
N LEU A 77 15.46 -10.37 11.46
CA LEU A 77 14.94 -9.00 11.74
C LEU A 77 14.26 -8.33 10.50
N HIS A 78 14.11 -9.05 9.39
CA HIS A 78 13.65 -8.56 8.10
C HIS A 78 12.15 -8.21 8.07
N ASP A 79 11.39 -8.71 9.05
CA ASP A 79 9.93 -8.62 9.17
C ASP A 79 9.39 -7.18 9.30
N ARG A 80 10.27 -6.17 9.43
CA ARG A 80 9.90 -4.78 9.75
C ARG A 80 10.77 -3.74 9.06
N CYS A 81 11.10 -3.96 7.78
CA CYS A 81 11.82 -2.99 6.93
C CYS A 81 13.22 -2.57 7.46
N THR A 82 13.93 -3.43 8.20
CA THR A 82 15.20 -3.05 8.87
C THR A 82 16.48 -3.50 8.16
N ASN A 83 16.46 -4.53 7.31
CA ASN A 83 17.67 -5.14 6.73
C ASN A 83 17.87 -4.86 5.23
N GLY A 84 17.49 -3.66 4.79
CA GLY A 84 17.59 -3.26 3.39
C GLY A 84 16.55 -3.97 2.50
N PRO A 85 16.04 -3.29 1.46
CA PRO A 85 15.04 -3.88 0.58
C PRO A 85 15.67 -4.91 -0.36
N THR A 86 14.97 -6.03 -0.57
CA THR A 86 15.35 -6.99 -1.62
C THR A 86 14.89 -6.53 -2.99
N ILE A 87 13.75 -5.82 -3.05
CA ILE A 87 13.19 -5.29 -4.29
C ILE A 87 12.93 -3.80 -4.08
N VAL A 88 13.40 -3.00 -5.01
CA VAL A 88 13.16 -1.55 -5.06
C VAL A 88 12.52 -1.22 -6.39
N THR A 89 11.36 -0.57 -6.36
CA THR A 89 10.65 -0.12 -7.56
C THR A 89 10.50 1.39 -7.56
N GLY A 90 10.33 1.99 -8.75
CA GLY A 90 9.98 3.40 -8.86
C GLY A 90 8.52 3.68 -8.51
N GLY A 91 8.13 4.95 -8.59
CA GLY A 91 6.77 5.40 -8.39
C GLY A 91 5.80 4.86 -9.45
N GLY A 92 4.51 5.11 -9.21
CA GLY A 92 3.40 4.67 -10.03
C GLY A 92 2.76 3.40 -9.48
N SER A 93 2.48 2.47 -10.40
CA SER A 93 1.81 1.21 -10.10
C SER A 93 2.59 0.05 -10.69
N GLY A 94 2.55 -1.11 -10.04
CA GLY A 94 3.25 -2.29 -10.50
C GLY A 94 3.06 -3.48 -9.59
N CYS A 95 3.94 -4.47 -9.77
CA CYS A 95 3.94 -5.70 -9.01
C CYS A 95 5.38 -6.07 -8.64
N ALA A 96 5.63 -6.27 -7.35
CA ALA A 96 6.88 -6.83 -6.85
C ALA A 96 6.69 -8.32 -6.58
N THR A 97 7.57 -9.16 -7.14
CA THR A 97 7.52 -10.62 -6.97
C THR A 97 8.77 -11.09 -6.26
N ALA A 98 8.60 -11.86 -5.18
CA ALA A 98 9.72 -12.45 -4.46
C ALA A 98 10.53 -13.39 -5.39
N PRO A 99 11.87 -13.40 -5.30
CA PRO A 99 12.75 -14.40 -5.89
C PRO A 99 12.34 -15.83 -5.55
N ASP A 100 12.86 -16.77 -6.33
CA ASP A 100 12.59 -18.19 -6.13
C ASP A 100 13.07 -18.67 -4.75
N GLY A 101 12.20 -19.39 -4.04
CA GLY A 101 12.47 -19.86 -2.68
C GLY A 101 12.14 -18.87 -1.56
N PHE A 102 11.79 -17.62 -1.88
CA PHE A 102 11.48 -16.59 -0.89
C PHE A 102 10.04 -16.07 -1.00
N ASN A 103 9.59 -15.37 0.05
CA ASN A 103 8.35 -14.62 0.12
C ASN A 103 8.60 -13.22 0.70
N LEU A 104 7.74 -12.27 0.36
CA LEU A 104 7.70 -10.92 0.90
C LEU A 104 6.89 -10.90 2.20
N GLU A 105 7.37 -10.16 3.19
CA GLU A 105 6.72 -10.02 4.50
C GLU A 105 6.42 -8.58 4.88
N SER A 106 7.23 -7.64 4.39
CA SER A 106 7.04 -6.23 4.66
C SER A 106 7.32 -5.36 3.44
N PHE A 107 6.78 -4.15 3.45
CA PHE A 107 7.08 -3.10 2.50
C PHE A 107 7.05 -1.73 3.17
N ASN A 108 7.76 -0.78 2.57
CA ASN A 108 7.54 0.64 2.80
C ASN A 108 7.65 1.40 1.48
N PHE A 109 7.26 2.67 1.47
CA PHE A 109 7.36 3.49 0.27
C PHE A 109 7.58 4.96 0.62
N SER A 110 8.04 5.74 -0.36
CA SER A 110 8.28 7.18 -0.25
C SER A 110 7.81 7.92 -1.48
#